data_AF-A0AAD6MJT6-F1
#
_entry.id   AF-A0AAD6MJT6-F1
#
_cell.length_a   1.000
_cell.length_b   1.000
_cell.length_c   1.000
_cell.angle_alpha   90.00
_cell.angle_beta   90.00
_cell.angle_gamma   90.00
#
_symmetry.space_group_name_H-M   'P 1'
#
loop_
_entity.id
_entity.type
_entity.pdbx_description
1 polymer ?
#
loop_
_entity_poly.entity_id
_entity_poly.type
_entity_poly.pdbx_seq_one_letter_code
_entity_poly.pdbx_strand_id
1 'polypeptide(L)'
;MDCVSYAVLQYPSGTLNPPHTQPRSAELLFLVDGCLEVGFVDTTNKLFTKILESGDMFVFSKGLVHCQYNNDPNNLAAAVSAFGSASSGTGSIPSTLFTTGIDSGILAKAFKTDVATIEKLKAGLAPKA
;
A
#
# COMPACT_ATOMS: atom_id res chain seq x y z
N MET A 1 -25.17 5.93 11.77
CA MET A 1 -24.01 5.88 12.66
C MET A 1 -22.81 5.59 11.79
N ASP A 2 -21.88 6.53 11.72
CA ASP A 2 -20.62 6.30 11.03
C ASP A 2 -19.76 5.41 11.92
N CYS A 3 -19.48 4.20 11.46
CA CYS A 3 -18.68 3.22 12.21
C CYS A 3 -17.20 3.36 11.85
N VAL A 4 -16.33 3.00 12.79
CA VAL A 4 -14.87 2.90 12.59
C VAL A 4 -14.44 1.43 12.58
N SER A 5 -13.28 1.15 12.00
CA SER A 5 -12.61 -0.15 12.05
C SER A 5 -11.12 0.01 12.29
N TYR A 6 -10.44 -1.09 12.65
CA TYR A 6 -8.99 -1.10 12.83
C TYR A 6 -8.37 -2.41 12.34
N ALA A 7 -7.06 -2.36 12.07
CA ALA A 7 -6.24 -3.51 11.73
C ALA A 7 -4.92 -3.45 12.50
N VAL A 8 -4.43 -4.62 12.93
CA VAL A 8 -3.05 -4.77 13.43
C VAL A 8 -2.20 -5.24 12.26
N LEU A 9 -1.12 -4.51 11.99
CA LEU A 9 -0.22 -4.75 10.88
C LEU A 9 1.14 -5.17 11.42
N GLN A 10 1.67 -6.26 10.88
CA GLN A 10 3.01 -6.73 11.19
C GLN A 10 3.84 -6.72 9.91
N TYR A 11 4.99 -6.09 9.99
CA TYR A 11 5.94 -5.98 8.90
C TYR A 11 7.24 -6.66 9.33
N PRO A 12 7.44 -7.95 9.01
CA PRO A 12 8.76 -8.57 9.12
C PRO A 12 9.83 -7.77 8.37
N SER A 13 11.09 -8.01 8.70
CA SER A 13 12.23 -7.39 8.01
C SER A 13 12.10 -7.49 6.48
N GLY A 14 12.30 -6.36 5.79
CA GLY A 14 12.28 -6.26 4.33
C GLY A 14 10.90 -6.42 3.68
N THR A 15 9.80 -6.37 4.45
CA THR A 15 8.44 -6.53 3.90
C THR A 15 7.81 -5.21 3.47
N LEU A 16 7.05 -5.28 2.39
CA LEU A 16 6.36 -4.16 1.75
C LEU A 16 4.85 -4.38 1.85
N ASN A 17 4.12 -3.39 2.37
CA ASN A 17 2.72 -3.21 2.00
C ASN A 17 2.69 -2.36 0.72
N PRO A 18 2.39 -2.97 -0.44
CA PRO A 18 2.57 -2.34 -1.75
C PRO A 18 1.71 -1.08 -1.90
N PRO A 19 1.99 -0.22 -2.89
CA PRO A 19 1.14 0.92 -3.18
C PRO A 19 -0.34 0.51 -3.26
N HIS A 20 -1.17 1.11 -2.40
CA HIS A 20 -2.59 0.81 -2.28
C HIS A 20 -3.39 2.08 -1.96
N THR A 21 -4.72 1.96 -2.05
CA THR A 21 -5.66 3.02 -1.71
C THR A 21 -6.76 2.50 -0.78
N GLN A 22 -7.32 3.42 0.02
CA GLN A 22 -8.52 3.21 0.83
C GLN A 22 -9.66 4.06 0.23
N PRO A 23 -10.48 3.53 -0.70
CA PRO A 23 -11.51 4.31 -1.40
C PRO A 23 -12.59 4.89 -0.48
N ARG A 24 -12.84 4.31 0.70
CA ARG A 24 -13.97 4.72 1.55
C ARG A 24 -13.57 5.49 2.81
N SER A 25 -12.30 5.54 3.20
CA SER A 25 -11.86 6.24 4.42
C SER A 25 -10.44 6.78 4.32
N ALA A 26 -10.13 7.78 5.16
CA ALA A 26 -8.76 8.05 5.55
C ALA A 26 -8.26 6.93 6.48
N GLU A 27 -6.93 6.79 6.56
CA GLU A 27 -6.26 5.85 7.46
C GLU A 27 -5.36 6.63 8.41
N LEU A 28 -5.47 6.34 9.70
CA LEU A 28 -4.54 6.79 10.73
C LEU A 28 -3.71 5.59 11.16
N LEU A 29 -2.41 5.63 10.93
CA LEU A 29 -1.46 4.59 11.31
C LEU A 29 -0.66 5.05 12.52
N PHE A 30 -0.67 4.25 13.58
CA PHE A 30 0.16 4.42 14.77
C PHE A 30 1.20 3.31 14.82
N LEU A 31 2.48 3.68 14.84
CA LEU A 31 3.57 2.70 14.94
C LEU A 31 3.78 2.32 16.41
N VAL A 32 3.52 1.06 16.73
CA VAL A 32 3.61 0.53 18.10
C VAL A 32 5.04 0.18 18.44
N ASP A 33 5.74 -0.49 17.52
CA ASP A 33 7.12 -0.95 17.71
C ASP A 33 7.89 -1.01 16.39
N GLY A 34 9.21 -0.87 16.47
CA GLY A 34 10.14 -0.89 15.35
C GLY A 34 10.24 0.44 14.59
N CYS A 35 10.66 0.34 13.34
CA CYS A 35 10.87 1.46 12.43
C CYS A 35 10.16 1.18 11.10
N LEU A 36 9.45 2.15 10.54
CA LEU A 36 8.65 1.95 9.33
C LEU A 36 8.75 3.14 8.39
N GLU A 37 9.19 2.89 7.16
CA GLU A 37 9.11 3.89 6.10
C GLU A 37 7.68 3.92 5.55
N VAL A 38 7.10 5.11 5.52
CA VAL A 38 5.77 5.34 4.96
C VAL A 38 5.81 6.43 3.91
N GLY A 39 4.90 6.36 2.94
CA GLY A 39 4.76 7.44 1.97
C GLY A 39 3.41 7.46 1.27
N PHE A 40 3.06 8.62 0.74
CA PHE A 40 1.88 8.79 -0.12
C PHE A 40 2.15 9.77 -1.26
N VAL A 41 1.36 9.64 -2.32
CA VAL A 41 1.38 10.54 -3.47
C VAL A 41 0.11 11.39 -3.46
N ASP A 42 0.26 12.71 -3.49
CA ASP A 42 -0.88 13.63 -3.55
C ASP A 42 -1.48 13.75 -4.96
N THR A 43 -2.56 14.52 -5.08
CA THR A 43 -3.26 14.74 -6.37
C THR A 43 -2.46 15.55 -7.39
N THR A 44 -1.30 16.08 -7.00
CA THR A 44 -0.35 16.77 -7.88
C THR A 44 0.82 15.86 -8.31
N ASN A 45 0.76 14.58 -7.95
CA ASN A 45 1.83 13.59 -8.13
C ASN A 45 3.09 13.89 -7.31
N LYS A 46 2.98 14.63 -6.21
CA LYS A 46 4.08 14.85 -5.29
C LYS A 46 4.15 13.73 -4.27
N LEU A 47 5.32 13.12 -4.15
CA LEU A 47 5.63 12.11 -3.14
C LEU A 47 5.98 12.79 -1.81
N PHE A 48 5.37 12.29 -0.73
CA PHE A 48 5.73 12.60 0.64
C PHE A 48 6.14 11.30 1.33
N THR A 49 7.28 11.31 2.02
CA THR A 49 7.79 10.15 2.77
C THR A 49 8.21 10.55 4.18
N LYS A 50 8.17 9.57 5.08
CA LYS A 50 8.65 9.69 6.45
C LYS A 50 9.10 8.32 6.95
N ILE A 51 10.20 8.30 7.69
CA ILE A 51 10.56 7.17 8.55
C ILE A 51 9.91 7.42 9.91
N LEU A 52 9.05 6.51 10.34
CA LEU A 52 8.37 6.51 11.63
C LEU A 52 9.17 5.69 12.64
N GLU A 53 9.26 6.18 13.86
CA GLU A 53 9.78 5.46 15.03
C GLU A 53 8.62 5.05 15.96
N SER A 54 8.86 4.11 16.88
CA SER A 54 7.85 3.70 17.87
C SER A 54 7.22 4.90 18.57
N GLY A 55 5.89 4.98 18.53
CA GLY A 55 5.11 6.09 19.08
C GLY A 55 4.70 7.17 18.06
N ASP A 56 5.27 7.16 16.85
CA ASP A 56 4.87 8.09 15.80
C ASP A 56 3.51 7.74 15.20
N MET A 57 2.83 8.78 14.70
CA MET A 57 1.54 8.67 14.01
C MET A 57 1.64 9.28 12.61
N PHE A 58 0.94 8.68 11.65
CA PHE A 58 0.86 9.17 10.29
C PHE A 58 -0.55 9.04 9.72
N VAL A 59 -1.00 10.04 8.95
CA VAL A 59 -2.33 10.05 8.34
C VAL A 59 -2.23 9.96 6.84
N PHE A 60 -2.90 8.95 6.26
CA PHE A 60 -3.11 8.83 4.83
C PHE A 60 -4.51 9.37 4.48
N SER A 61 -4.54 10.37 3.59
CA SER A 61 -5.81 10.95 3.15
C SER A 61 -6.60 9.96 2.29
N LYS A 62 -7.94 9.99 2.42
CA LYS A 62 -8.86 9.10 1.71
C LYS A 62 -8.57 9.07 0.20
N GLY A 63 -8.45 7.86 -0.35
CA GLY A 63 -8.29 7.63 -1.79
C GLY A 63 -6.90 7.93 -2.36
N LEU A 64 -5.95 8.47 -1.58
CA LEU A 64 -4.58 8.66 -2.07
C LEU A 64 -3.80 7.35 -2.07
N VAL A 65 -2.93 7.19 -3.06
CA VAL A 65 -2.00 6.05 -3.14
C VAL A 65 -0.94 6.21 -2.06
N HIS A 66 -0.75 5.18 -1.25
CA HIS A 66 0.25 5.14 -0.20
C HIS A 66 0.84 3.73 -0.03
N CYS A 67 1.97 3.65 0.65
CA CYS A 67 2.68 2.41 0.93
C CYS A 67 3.37 2.48 2.30
N GLN A 68 3.73 1.30 2.81
CA GLN A 68 4.61 1.17 3.96
C GLN A 68 5.65 0.09 3.69
N TYR A 69 6.88 0.32 4.13
CA TYR A 69 8.00 -0.58 3.93
C TYR A 69 8.83 -0.67 5.21
N ASN A 70 9.05 -1.88 5.70
CA ASN A 70 10.00 -2.12 6.77
C ASN A 70 11.39 -2.33 6.16
N ASN A 71 12.21 -1.29 6.18
CA ASN A 71 13.59 -1.33 5.72
C ASN A 71 14.59 -1.78 6.79
N ASP A 72 14.13 -2.10 8.01
CA ASP A 72 15.01 -2.67 9.03
C ASP A 72 15.34 -4.13 8.64
N PRO A 73 16.63 -4.48 8.49
CA PRO A 73 17.04 -5.81 8.05
C PRO A 73 16.87 -6.89 9.11
N ASN A 74 16.69 -6.53 10.39
CA ASN A 74 16.72 -7.47 11.50
C ASN A 74 15.42 -7.46 12.31
N ASN A 75 14.74 -6.32 12.40
CA ASN A 75 13.64 -6.12 13.33
C ASN A 75 12.28 -6.11 12.61
N LEU A 76 11.26 -6.58 13.32
CA LEU A 76 9.87 -6.45 12.90
C LEU A 76 9.36 -5.05 13.27
N ALA A 77 8.50 -4.48 12.43
CA ALA A 77 7.71 -3.31 12.77
C ALA A 77 6.23 -3.71 12.98
N ALA A 78 5.60 -3.17 14.02
CA ALA A 78 4.21 -3.45 14.38
C ALA A 78 3.42 -2.15 14.44
N ALA A 79 2.29 -2.08 13.76
CA ALA A 79 1.46 -0.89 13.70
C ALA A 79 -0.03 -1.21 13.92
N VAL A 80 -0.79 -0.21 14.34
CA VAL A 80 -2.25 -0.24 14.36
C VAL A 80 -2.78 0.82 13.40
N SER A 81 -3.56 0.39 12.41
CA SER A 81 -4.27 1.30 11.51
C SER A 81 -5.73 1.41 11.93
N ALA A 82 -6.22 2.65 12.01
CA ALA A 82 -7.62 2.98 12.27
C ALA A 82 -8.23 3.66 11.03
N PHE A 83 -9.49 3.33 10.75
CA PHE A 83 -10.20 3.79 9.56
C PHE A 83 -11.52 4.46 9.93
N GLY A 84 -11.81 5.58 9.28
CA GLY A 84 -13.09 6.30 9.39
C GLY A 84 -14.29 5.59 8.73
N SER A 85 -14.25 4.27 8.58
CA SER A 85 -15.31 3.44 8.01
C SER A 85 -15.27 2.04 8.64
N ALA A 86 -16.43 1.39 8.83
CA ALA A 86 -16.52 -0.03 9.19
C ALA A 86 -15.94 -0.96 8.11
N SER A 87 -15.83 -0.48 6.87
CA SER A 87 -15.14 -1.17 5.79
C SER A 87 -14.43 -0.14 4.93
N SER A 88 -13.16 0.13 5.24
CA SER A 88 -12.33 1.06 4.44
C SER A 88 -12.23 0.60 2.97
N GLY A 89 -12.16 -0.73 2.79
CA GLY A 89 -11.85 -1.38 1.53
C GLY A 89 -10.40 -1.12 1.16
N THR A 90 -9.62 -2.15 0.86
CA THR A 90 -8.22 -1.98 0.46
C THR A 90 -8.06 -2.39 -0.99
N GLY A 91 -7.46 -1.52 -1.82
CA GLY A 91 -7.13 -1.83 -3.20
C GLY A 91 -5.62 -1.75 -3.45
N SER A 92 -4.95 -2.89 -3.52
CA SER A 92 -3.55 -2.99 -3.97
C SER A 92 -3.45 -2.57 -5.44
N ILE A 93 -2.65 -1.56 -5.75
CA ILE A 93 -2.46 -1.07 -7.12
C ILE A 93 -1.81 -2.15 -8.00
N PRO A 94 -0.71 -2.82 -7.60
CA PRO A 94 -0.13 -3.88 -8.41
C PRO A 94 -1.12 -5.01 -8.72
N SER A 95 -1.87 -5.48 -7.73
CA SER A 95 -2.86 -6.55 -7.94
C SER A 95 -4.01 -6.07 -8.85
N THR A 96 -4.53 -4.87 -8.62
CA THR A 96 -5.62 -4.32 -9.44
C THR A 96 -5.21 -4.20 -10.92
N LEU A 97 -3.96 -3.84 -11.20
CA LEU A 97 -3.48 -3.64 -12.56
C LEU A 97 -3.05 -4.95 -13.24
N PHE A 98 -2.42 -5.87 -12.51
CA PHE A 98 -1.71 -7.01 -13.12
C PHE A 98 -2.28 -8.39 -12.77
N THR A 99 -3.17 -8.51 -11.78
CA THR A 99 -3.82 -9.79 -11.43
C THR A 99 -5.30 -9.81 -11.78
N THR A 100 -5.75 -8.87 -12.61
CA THR A 100 -7.12 -8.77 -13.11
C THR A 100 -7.17 -9.07 -14.61
N GLY A 101 -8.38 -9.04 -15.20
CA GLY A 101 -8.60 -9.27 -16.62
C GLY A 101 -8.25 -8.09 -17.55
N ILE A 102 -7.48 -7.09 -17.09
CA ILE A 102 -7.08 -5.98 -17.96
C ILE A 102 -6.16 -6.52 -19.07
N ASP A 103 -6.48 -6.19 -20.33
CA ASP A 103 -5.72 -6.60 -21.50
C ASP A 103 -4.26 -6.12 -21.43
N SER A 104 -3.34 -7.01 -21.78
CA SER A 104 -1.91 -6.71 -21.73
C SER A 104 -1.48 -5.69 -22.77
N GLY A 105 -2.18 -5.60 -23.90
CA GLY A 105 -1.97 -4.55 -24.90
C GLY A 105 -2.42 -3.16 -24.41
N ILE A 106 -3.51 -3.09 -23.65
CA ILE A 106 -3.95 -1.86 -22.96
C ILE A 106 -2.89 -1.42 -21.95
N LEU A 107 -2.43 -2.32 -21.09
CA LEU A 107 -1.41 -2.01 -20.09
C LEU A 107 -0.07 -1.63 -20.75
N ALA A 108 0.33 -2.30 -21.82
CA ALA A 108 1.56 -1.98 -22.55
C ALA A 108 1.53 -0.53 -23.10
N LYS A 109 0.39 -0.11 -23.68
CA LYS A 109 0.19 1.28 -24.12
C LYS A 109 0.20 2.26 -22.95
N ALA A 110 -0.50 1.94 -21.85
CA ALA A 110 -0.59 2.81 -20.68
C ALA A 110 0.77 3.03 -20.00
N PHE A 111 1.56 1.97 -19.86
CA PHE A 111 2.90 1.99 -19.27
C PHE A 111 4.01 2.36 -20.25
N LYS A 112 3.69 2.60 -21.54
CA LYS A 112 4.65 2.91 -22.61
C LYS A 112 5.77 1.87 -22.72
N THR A 113 5.38 0.60 -22.69
CA THR A 113 6.28 -0.57 -22.78
C THR A 113 5.71 -1.61 -23.76
N ASP A 114 6.20 -2.84 -23.73
CA ASP A 114 5.74 -3.96 -24.57
C ASP A 114 4.94 -5.02 -23.78
N VAL A 115 4.20 -5.84 -24.51
CA VAL A 115 3.36 -6.91 -23.93
C VAL A 115 4.20 -7.91 -23.14
N ALA A 116 5.41 -8.24 -23.59
CA ALA A 116 6.27 -9.20 -22.88
C ALA A 116 6.68 -8.69 -21.49
N THR A 117 6.92 -7.39 -21.34
CA THR A 117 7.17 -6.76 -20.04
C THR A 117 5.95 -6.80 -19.15
N ILE A 118 4.75 -6.54 -19.68
CA ILE A 118 3.51 -6.67 -18.92
C ILE A 118 3.27 -8.10 -18.45
N GLU A 119 3.46 -9.09 -19.32
CA GLU A 119 3.30 -10.51 -18.94
C GLU A 119 4.26 -10.92 -17.84
N LYS A 120 5.50 -10.39 -17.82
CA LYS A 120 6.43 -10.60 -16.71
C LYS A 120 5.89 -10.03 -15.40
N LEU A 121 5.28 -8.84 -15.41
CA LEU A 121 4.66 -8.25 -14.21
C LEU A 121 3.47 -9.07 -13.72
N LYS A 122 2.60 -9.51 -14.63
CA LYS A 122 1.46 -10.39 -14.31
C LYS A 122 1.93 -11.71 -13.69
N ALA A 123 2.91 -12.37 -14.30
CA ALA A 123 3.47 -13.62 -13.81
C ALA A 123 4.12 -13.47 -12.42
N GLY A 124 4.85 -12.37 -12.19
CA GLY A 124 5.49 -12.10 -10.90
C GLY A 124 4.52 -11.88 -9.74
N LEU A 125 3.26 -11.52 -10.03
CA LEU A 125 2.21 -11.27 -9.05
C LEU A 125 1.15 -12.39 -8.97
N ALA A 126 1.30 -13.44 -9.78
CA ALA A 126 0.42 -14.60 -9.71
C ALA A 126 0.54 -15.30 -8.34
N PRO A 127 -0.56 -15.85 -7.79
CA PRO A 127 -0.49 -16.64 -6.57
C PRO A 127 0.58 -17.72 -6.70
N LYS A 128 1.46 -17.85 -5.70
CA LYS A 128 2.34 -19.02 -5.62
C LYS A 128 1.47 -20.25 -5.36
N ALA A 129 1.64 -21.27 -6.20
CA ALA A 129 1.02 -22.57 -6.03
C ALA A 129 1.48 -23.25 -4.72
#